data_AF-A0A2T9Y2Z8-F1
#
_entry.id   AF-A0A2T9Y2Z8-F1
#
_cell.length_a   1.000
_cell.length_b   1.000
_cell.length_c   1.000
_cell.angle_alpha   90.00
_cell.angle_beta   90.00
_cell.angle_gamma   90.00
#
_symmetry.space_group_name_H-M   'P 1'
#
loop_
_entity.id
_entity.type
_entity.pdbx_description
1 polymer ?
#
loop_
_entity_poly.entity_id
_entity_poly.type
_entity_poly.pdbx_seq_one_letter_code
_entity_poly.pdbx_strand_id
1 'polypeptide(L)'
;IPDSDDPVERLLATLQWWISKDSKFVKGKLVKPFNSILGEQFFCKWETSFDSSNPKDTDTVSTAPSSSTASVSSFNASSAPTSDSLVYTVEYITEQVSHHPPVSAYVYRCKQKGIQLTGLDHISAKFSGLSMTISPGSWCKGSFLTLESRNNEMYHCYSSDASISGWMRGKLKVLCTGPLRIICPATKLAVIIDFSEKTWYGQIKDVISGAVFHYDPEIHDVQSWTMKTVPSSISIIAKISGQWDGKVFLEYPNSSGPVLFFDMYHSKTSPKIVKPLQDQSEFESRRIWGDVAKLMIEKNHN
;
A
#
# COMPACT_ATOMS: atom_id res chain seq x y z
N ILE A 1 -1.21 11.72 4.74
CA ILE A 1 -1.61 10.77 5.82
C ILE A 1 -1.84 11.50 7.14
N PRO A 2 -0.85 12.21 7.73
CA PRO A 2 -1.05 12.82 9.05
C PRO A 2 -1.89 14.10 9.05
N ASP A 3 -2.32 14.58 7.88
CA ASP A 3 -2.89 15.92 7.71
C ASP A 3 -4.27 16.07 8.37
N SER A 4 -5.13 15.05 8.34
CA SER A 4 -6.46 15.11 8.96
C SER A 4 -6.40 14.95 10.48
N ASP A 5 -7.22 15.74 11.18
CA ASP A 5 -7.46 15.60 12.62
C ASP A 5 -8.39 14.43 12.97
N ASP A 6 -9.18 13.93 12.01
CA ASP A 6 -10.02 12.75 12.21
C ASP A 6 -9.18 11.46 12.13
N PRO A 7 -9.13 10.64 13.20
CA PRO A 7 -8.41 9.36 13.19
C PRO A 7 -8.93 8.36 12.15
N VAL A 8 -10.23 8.41 11.80
CA VAL A 8 -10.80 7.55 10.74
C VAL A 8 -10.23 7.95 9.39
N GLU A 9 -10.15 9.24 9.08
CA GLU A 9 -9.56 9.72 7.83
C GLU A 9 -8.06 9.39 7.73
N ARG A 10 -7.31 9.47 8.84
CA ARG A 10 -5.89 9.04 8.86
C ARG A 10 -5.74 7.53 8.63
N LEU A 11 -6.61 6.71 9.23
CA LEU A 11 -6.65 5.27 8.98
C LEU A 11 -6.99 4.96 7.52
N LEU A 12 -7.97 5.65 6.94
CA LEU A 12 -8.35 5.50 5.54
C LEU A 12 -7.21 5.94 4.60
N ALA A 13 -6.53 7.05 4.88
CA ALA A 13 -5.35 7.47 4.11
C ALA A 13 -4.22 6.42 4.19
N THR A 14 -4.03 5.82 5.37
CA THR A 14 -3.08 4.71 5.56
C THR A 14 -3.48 3.48 4.74
N LEU A 15 -4.77 3.13 4.73
CA LEU A 15 -5.31 2.04 3.92
C LEU A 15 -5.11 2.29 2.43
N GLN A 16 -5.45 3.48 1.94
CA GLN A 16 -5.30 3.86 0.54
C GLN A 16 -3.83 3.74 0.10
N TRP A 17 -2.91 4.27 0.90
CA TRP A 17 -1.49 4.13 0.65
C TRP A 17 -1.06 2.65 0.64
N TRP A 18 -1.53 1.87 1.62
CA TRP A 18 -1.17 0.46 1.76
C TRP A 18 -1.64 -0.40 0.58
N ILE A 19 -2.87 -0.21 0.09
CA ILE A 19 -3.37 -0.96 -1.08
C ILE A 19 -2.71 -0.50 -2.38
N SER A 20 -2.33 0.78 -2.50
CA SER A 20 -1.70 1.32 -3.70
C SER A 20 -0.34 0.66 -4.04
N LYS A 21 0.34 0.08 -3.02
CA LYS A 21 1.62 -0.62 -3.19
C LYS A 21 1.54 -1.81 -4.15
N ASP A 22 0.36 -2.40 -4.30
CA ASP A 22 0.14 -3.59 -5.12
C ASP A 22 -0.09 -3.24 -6.60
N SER A 23 -0.14 -1.94 -6.95
CA SER A 23 -0.16 -1.44 -8.34
C SER A 23 0.96 -2.01 -9.20
N LYS A 24 2.12 -2.33 -8.61
CA LYS A 24 3.25 -2.98 -9.30
C LYS A 24 2.91 -4.36 -9.87
N PHE A 25 1.95 -5.07 -9.28
CA PHE A 25 1.50 -6.39 -9.75
C PHE A 25 0.35 -6.29 -10.76
N VAL A 26 -0.35 -5.15 -10.78
CA VAL A 26 -1.44 -4.86 -11.73
C VAL A 26 -0.89 -4.27 -13.03
N LYS A 27 0.04 -3.32 -12.93
CA LYS A 27 0.60 -2.55 -14.05
C LYS A 27 1.96 -3.07 -14.53
N GLY A 28 2.64 -3.85 -13.69
CA GLY A 28 3.98 -4.37 -13.98
C GLY A 28 3.97 -5.80 -14.53
N LYS A 29 5.13 -6.23 -15.02
CA LYS A 29 5.37 -7.62 -15.40
C LYS A 29 5.75 -8.42 -14.17
N LEU A 30 5.07 -9.53 -13.93
CA LEU A 30 5.45 -10.46 -12.87
C LEU A 30 6.76 -11.17 -13.27
N VAL A 31 7.80 -10.91 -12.50
CA VAL A 31 9.14 -11.51 -12.66
C VAL A 31 9.69 -11.88 -11.29
N LYS A 32 10.58 -12.87 -11.25
CA LYS A 32 11.33 -13.18 -10.04
C LYS A 32 12.40 -12.09 -9.82
N PRO A 33 12.46 -11.44 -8.64
CA PRO A 33 13.55 -10.52 -8.32
C PRO A 33 14.88 -11.27 -8.11
N PHE A 34 16.00 -10.54 -8.10
CA PHE A 34 17.28 -11.07 -7.66
C PHE A 34 17.21 -11.49 -6.18
N ASN A 35 17.96 -12.52 -5.82
CA ASN A 35 18.11 -12.92 -4.42
C ASN A 35 19.27 -12.14 -3.82
N SER A 36 18.98 -11.14 -3.00
CA SER A 36 20.00 -10.23 -2.48
C SER A 36 21.09 -10.94 -1.67
N ILE A 37 22.32 -10.44 -1.79
CA ILE A 37 23.46 -10.92 -0.99
C ILE A 37 23.42 -10.33 0.41
N LEU A 38 24.09 -10.96 1.39
CA LEU A 38 24.19 -10.41 2.74
C LEU A 38 24.86 -9.03 2.73
N GLY A 39 24.28 -8.05 3.42
CA GLY A 39 24.76 -6.68 3.46
C GLY A 39 24.44 -5.85 2.22
N GLU A 40 23.72 -6.41 1.23
CA GLU A 40 23.24 -5.64 0.08
C GLU A 40 22.31 -4.51 0.53
N GLN A 41 22.50 -3.31 -0.01
CA GLN A 41 21.74 -2.12 0.34
C GLN A 41 21.04 -1.52 -0.87
N PHE A 42 19.91 -0.85 -0.66
CA PHE A 42 19.31 -0.01 -1.69
C PHE A 42 18.76 1.28 -1.09
N PHE A 43 19.12 2.39 -1.71
CA PHE A 43 18.72 3.73 -1.31
C PHE A 43 17.97 4.41 -2.46
N CYS A 44 16.81 4.95 -2.19
CA CYS A 44 16.13 5.84 -3.12
C CYS A 44 15.31 6.89 -2.40
N LYS A 45 14.88 7.91 -3.15
CA LYS A 45 13.93 8.90 -2.66
C LYS A 45 12.85 9.18 -3.70
N TRP A 46 11.76 9.77 -3.26
CA TRP A 46 10.76 10.41 -4.10
C TRP A 46 10.64 11.87 -3.69
N GLU A 47 10.40 12.72 -4.66
CA GLU A 47 10.04 14.12 -4.45
C GLU A 47 8.62 14.30 -4.93
N THR A 48 7.77 14.88 -4.07
CA THR A 48 6.37 15.13 -4.36
C THR A 48 6.02 16.53 -3.93
N SER A 49 5.48 17.33 -4.85
CA SER A 49 4.82 18.58 -4.51
C SER A 49 3.37 18.29 -4.16
N PHE A 50 2.84 19.03 -3.18
CA PHE A 50 1.41 19.06 -2.93
C PHE A 50 0.92 20.46 -3.24
N ASP A 51 0.08 20.62 -4.25
CA ASP A 51 -0.57 21.90 -4.53
C ASP A 51 -1.84 22.01 -3.68
N SER A 52 -1.73 22.71 -2.56
CA SER A 52 -2.88 23.02 -1.68
C SER A 52 -3.95 23.88 -2.36
N SER A 53 -3.68 24.49 -3.51
CA SER A 53 -4.63 25.34 -4.23
C SER A 53 -5.51 24.59 -5.24
N ASN A 54 -5.20 23.33 -5.52
CA ASN A 54 -5.95 22.51 -6.49
C ASN A 54 -6.34 21.16 -5.87
N PRO A 55 -7.52 21.06 -5.23
CA PRO A 55 -8.00 19.82 -4.59
C PRO A 55 -8.32 18.69 -5.58
N LYS A 56 -7.92 18.80 -6.85
CA LYS A 56 -8.05 17.74 -7.87
C LYS A 56 -6.87 16.75 -7.88
N ASP A 57 -5.77 17.04 -7.17
CA ASP A 57 -4.65 16.11 -7.00
C ASP A 57 -4.76 15.25 -5.73
N THR A 58 -5.84 15.40 -4.95
CA THR A 58 -6.26 14.32 -4.06
C THR A 58 -6.88 13.24 -4.95
N ASP A 59 -6.19 12.11 -5.11
CA ASP A 59 -6.82 10.85 -5.48
C ASP A 59 -7.86 10.54 -4.37
N THR A 60 -9.05 11.11 -4.53
CA THR A 60 -10.32 11.01 -3.79
C THR A 60 -10.31 10.39 -2.39
N VAL A 61 -10.26 11.27 -1.37
CA VAL A 61 -11.05 11.09 -0.14
C VAL A 61 -12.31 11.95 -0.31
N SER A 62 -13.44 11.32 -0.62
CA SER A 62 -14.72 12.02 -0.74
C SER A 62 -15.33 12.22 0.65
N THR A 63 -15.33 13.46 1.14
CA THR A 63 -16.08 13.90 2.32
C THR A 63 -17.60 13.80 2.08
N ALA A 64 -18.34 13.51 3.15
CA ALA A 64 -19.81 13.46 3.19
C ALA A 64 -20.46 14.82 2.79
N PRO A 65 -21.69 14.83 2.23
CA PRO A 65 -22.30 16.06 1.74
C PRO A 65 -22.84 16.90 2.90
N SER A 66 -22.30 18.12 3.05
CA SER A 66 -22.96 19.20 3.79
C SER A 66 -23.77 20.05 2.80
N SER A 67 -25.04 20.25 3.11
CA SER A 67 -26.02 20.98 2.32
C SER A 67 -25.82 22.50 2.44
N SER A 68 -25.64 23.21 1.33
CA SER A 68 -26.26 24.53 1.11
C SER A 68 -26.12 25.01 -0.34
N THR A 69 -27.21 25.60 -0.82
CA THR A 69 -27.49 26.14 -2.14
C THR A 69 -26.96 27.58 -2.27
N ALA A 70 -26.28 27.94 -3.37
CA ALA A 70 -26.38 29.24 -4.05
C ALA A 70 -25.45 29.30 -5.29
N SER A 71 -25.78 30.21 -6.20
CA SER A 71 -25.51 30.14 -7.64
C SER A 71 -24.66 31.31 -8.18
N VAL A 72 -23.93 31.04 -9.27
CA VAL A 72 -23.41 31.95 -10.35
C VAL A 72 -22.35 33.00 -9.99
N SER A 73 -21.17 32.93 -10.63
CA SER A 73 -20.71 33.90 -11.66
C SER A 73 -19.23 33.72 -12.06
N SER A 74 -19.02 33.81 -13.37
CA SER A 74 -17.73 33.75 -14.06
C SER A 74 -17.01 35.10 -13.96
N PHE A 75 -15.74 35.13 -13.52
CA PHE A 75 -14.84 36.25 -13.80
C PHE A 75 -13.41 35.77 -14.07
N ASN A 76 -12.77 36.53 -14.96
CA ASN A 76 -11.57 36.22 -15.72
C ASN A 76 -10.30 36.70 -14.98
N ALA A 77 -9.21 35.96 -15.19
CA ALA A 77 -7.79 36.30 -15.12
C ALA A 77 -7.27 37.36 -14.12
N SER A 78 -6.34 36.94 -13.25
CA SER A 78 -5.16 37.73 -12.86
C SER A 78 -4.06 36.81 -12.33
N SER A 79 -2.99 36.71 -13.10
CA SER A 79 -1.73 36.06 -12.75
C SER A 79 -1.06 36.77 -11.58
N ALA A 80 -1.07 36.14 -10.41
CA ALA A 80 -0.31 36.50 -9.22
C ALA A 80 0.75 35.42 -8.94
N PRO A 81 1.87 35.75 -8.27
CA PRO A 81 3.12 35.00 -8.36
C PRO A 81 2.97 33.58 -7.79
N THR A 82 3.56 32.63 -8.51
CA THR A 82 3.65 31.21 -8.17
C THR A 82 3.99 31.02 -6.69
N SER A 83 3.04 30.45 -5.93
CA SER A 83 3.34 29.90 -4.61
C SER A 83 4.46 28.88 -4.78
N ASP A 84 5.58 29.06 -4.09
CA ASP A 84 6.61 28.02 -3.97
C ASP A 84 5.91 26.74 -3.49
N SER A 85 5.74 25.80 -4.41
CA SER A 85 5.13 24.51 -4.08
C SER A 85 6.08 23.78 -3.13
N LEU A 86 5.65 23.57 -1.90
CA LEU A 86 6.42 22.82 -0.92
C LEU A 86 6.67 21.41 -1.47
N VAL A 87 7.94 21.08 -1.69
CA VAL A 87 8.38 19.74 -2.12
C VAL A 87 8.66 18.90 -0.88
N TYR A 88 7.96 17.78 -0.78
CA TYR A 88 8.18 16.76 0.25
C TYR A 88 9.10 15.67 -0.28
N THR A 89 10.01 15.19 0.56
CA THR A 89 10.93 14.10 0.25
C THR A 89 10.54 12.86 1.03
N VAL A 90 10.33 11.76 0.34
CA VAL A 90 10.18 10.43 0.94
C VAL A 90 11.46 9.65 0.67
N GLU A 91 12.19 9.27 1.71
CA GLU A 91 13.39 8.44 1.64
C GLU A 91 13.01 6.97 1.81
N TYR A 92 13.67 6.06 1.10
CA TYR A 92 13.63 4.62 1.34
C TYR A 92 15.04 4.07 1.44
N ILE A 93 15.24 3.27 2.47
CA ILE A 93 16.49 2.58 2.76
C ILE A 93 16.15 1.13 3.05
N THR A 94 16.88 0.20 2.45
CA THR A 94 16.78 -1.22 2.77
C THR A 94 18.16 -1.86 2.81
N GLU A 95 18.31 -2.87 3.66
CA GLU A 95 19.51 -3.69 3.78
C GLU A 95 19.14 -5.16 3.94
N GLN A 96 19.85 -6.05 3.25
CA GLN A 96 19.74 -7.48 3.41
C GLN A 96 20.48 -7.94 4.67
N VAL A 97 19.76 -8.09 5.77
CA VAL A 97 20.32 -8.42 7.10
C VAL A 97 20.51 -9.92 7.33
N SER A 98 19.97 -10.77 6.46
CA SER A 98 20.17 -12.22 6.49
C SER A 98 20.04 -12.82 5.09
N HIS A 99 20.82 -13.86 4.78
CA HIS A 99 20.74 -14.60 3.52
C HIS A 99 20.04 -15.98 3.68
N HIS A 100 20.20 -16.62 4.83
CA HIS A 100 19.60 -17.93 5.13
C HIS A 100 18.92 -17.92 6.52
N PRO A 101 17.62 -17.58 6.61
CA PRO A 101 16.72 -17.25 5.50
C PRO A 101 16.96 -15.83 4.94
N PRO A 102 16.48 -15.51 3.71
CA PRO A 102 16.61 -14.18 3.15
C PRO A 102 15.69 -13.19 3.88
N VAL A 103 16.26 -12.20 4.57
CA VAL A 103 15.54 -11.15 5.28
C VAL A 103 16.15 -9.79 4.95
N SER A 104 15.31 -8.83 4.54
CA SER A 104 15.70 -7.43 4.38
C SER A 104 15.02 -6.56 5.44
N ALA A 105 15.77 -5.67 6.08
CA ALA A 105 15.20 -4.63 6.92
C ALA A 105 15.03 -3.37 6.09
N TYR A 106 13.91 -2.66 6.24
CA TYR A 106 13.66 -1.43 5.51
C TYR A 106 13.05 -0.33 6.36
N VAL A 107 13.26 0.91 5.89
CA VAL A 107 12.61 2.09 6.40
C VAL A 107 12.20 3.03 5.26
N TYR A 108 10.98 3.58 5.35
CA TYR A 108 10.57 4.78 4.63
C TYR A 108 10.50 5.95 5.61
N ARG A 109 10.91 7.15 5.19
CA ARG A 109 10.82 8.37 6.02
C ARG A 109 10.39 9.58 5.22
N CYS A 110 9.50 10.38 5.77
CA CYS A 110 9.22 11.75 5.33
C CYS A 110 9.32 12.67 6.54
N LYS A 111 10.52 13.25 6.75
CA LYS A 111 10.82 14.08 7.92
C LYS A 111 9.91 15.31 7.99
N GLN A 112 9.66 15.94 6.85
CA GLN A 112 8.80 17.12 6.73
C GLN A 112 7.36 16.88 7.24
N LYS A 113 6.87 15.64 7.18
CA LYS A 113 5.52 15.26 7.65
C LYS A 113 5.54 14.43 8.94
N GLY A 114 6.72 14.14 9.50
CA GLY A 114 6.87 13.24 10.65
C GLY A 114 6.33 11.84 10.38
N ILE A 115 6.61 11.26 9.21
CA ILE A 115 6.17 9.91 8.84
C ILE A 115 7.38 8.98 8.81
N GLN A 116 7.28 7.85 9.49
CA GLN A 116 8.24 6.76 9.37
C GLN A 116 7.51 5.42 9.21
N LEU A 117 7.94 4.58 8.28
CA LEU A 117 7.49 3.20 8.16
C LEU A 117 8.68 2.27 8.27
N THR A 118 8.62 1.29 9.16
CA THR A 118 9.66 0.27 9.30
C THR A 118 9.09 -1.14 9.18
N GLY A 119 9.90 -2.08 8.73
CA GLY A 119 9.53 -3.50 8.75
C GLY A 119 10.67 -4.41 8.32
N LEU A 120 10.38 -5.70 8.37
CA LEU A 120 11.25 -6.76 7.82
C LEU A 120 10.52 -7.43 6.66
N ASP A 121 11.17 -7.47 5.50
CA ASP A 121 10.73 -8.26 4.36
C ASP A 121 11.38 -9.64 4.45
N HIS A 122 10.54 -10.63 4.76
CA HIS A 122 10.89 -12.04 4.70
C HIS A 122 9.69 -12.76 4.10
N ILE A 123 9.91 -13.46 2.99
CA ILE A 123 8.85 -14.17 2.27
C ILE A 123 8.97 -15.67 2.50
N SER A 124 7.84 -16.34 2.66
CA SER A 124 7.72 -17.79 2.57
C SER A 124 7.03 -18.15 1.27
N ALA A 125 7.62 -19.05 0.48
CA ALA A 125 7.04 -19.54 -0.75
C ALA A 125 6.73 -21.03 -0.62
N LYS A 126 5.48 -21.41 -0.89
CA LYS A 126 5.02 -22.80 -0.90
C LYS A 126 4.41 -23.16 -2.24
N PHE A 127 4.97 -24.16 -2.90
CA PHE A 127 4.38 -24.72 -4.13
C PHE A 127 3.27 -25.72 -3.79
N SER A 128 2.22 -25.74 -4.61
CA SER A 128 1.14 -26.73 -4.56
C SER A 128 0.66 -27.03 -5.97
N GLY A 129 1.23 -28.08 -6.57
CA GLY A 129 0.98 -28.42 -7.97
C GLY A 129 1.41 -27.28 -8.90
N LEU A 130 0.43 -26.68 -9.57
CA LEU A 130 0.62 -25.60 -10.55
C LEU A 130 0.37 -24.20 -9.96
N SER A 131 0.40 -24.05 -8.65
CA SER A 131 0.37 -22.75 -7.99
C SER A 131 1.51 -22.59 -6.98
N MET A 132 1.86 -21.34 -6.71
CA MET A 132 2.80 -20.97 -5.65
C MET A 132 2.14 -19.94 -4.74
N THR A 133 2.03 -20.24 -3.45
CA THR A 133 1.59 -19.28 -2.44
C THR A 133 2.80 -18.57 -1.86
N ILE A 134 2.74 -17.25 -1.83
CA ILE A 134 3.67 -16.35 -1.16
C ILE A 134 2.97 -15.80 0.07
N SER A 135 3.57 -15.98 1.24
CA SER A 135 3.09 -15.43 2.51
C SER A 135 4.23 -14.73 3.26
N PRO A 136 3.92 -13.87 4.23
CA PRO A 136 4.91 -13.35 5.16
C PRO A 136 5.62 -14.51 5.89
N GLY A 137 6.95 -14.50 5.87
CA GLY A 137 7.77 -15.45 6.63
C GLY A 137 7.79 -15.11 8.12
N SER A 138 8.33 -16.01 8.95
CA SER A 138 8.30 -15.89 10.42
C SER A 138 8.89 -14.59 10.99
N TRP A 139 9.92 -14.04 10.33
CA TRP A 139 10.56 -12.76 10.65
C TRP A 139 9.77 -11.51 10.23
N CYS A 140 8.80 -11.63 9.32
CA CYS A 140 7.95 -10.50 8.92
C CYS A 140 6.80 -10.35 9.92
N LYS A 141 6.83 -9.30 10.75
CA LYS A 141 5.80 -9.02 11.78
C LYS A 141 4.81 -7.93 11.38
N GLY A 142 4.73 -7.63 10.09
CA GLY A 142 4.03 -6.47 9.55
C GLY A 142 4.97 -5.27 9.34
N SER A 143 4.39 -4.18 8.84
CA SER A 143 5.05 -2.88 8.72
C SER A 143 4.42 -1.91 9.70
N PHE A 144 5.25 -1.11 10.35
CA PHE A 144 4.85 -0.22 11.43
C PHE A 144 4.96 1.23 10.97
N LEU A 145 3.82 1.84 10.61
CA LEU A 145 3.74 3.23 10.17
C LEU A 145 3.54 4.11 11.40
N THR A 146 4.55 4.90 11.76
CA THR A 146 4.51 5.87 12.85
C THR A 146 4.29 7.27 12.30
N LEU A 147 3.33 7.97 12.88
CA LEU A 147 3.08 9.39 12.68
C LEU A 147 3.65 10.16 13.89
N GLU A 148 4.92 10.55 13.80
CA GLU A 148 5.63 11.32 14.84
C GLU A 148 4.93 12.66 15.10
N SER A 149 4.36 13.25 14.06
CA SER A 149 3.54 14.47 14.12
C SER A 149 2.20 14.30 14.84
N ARG A 150 1.82 13.07 15.21
CA ARG A 150 0.56 12.73 15.88
C ARG A 150 0.82 11.93 17.15
N ASN A 151 1.72 12.42 18.02
CA ASN A 151 2.06 11.77 19.30
C ASN A 151 2.49 10.30 19.13
N ASN A 152 3.23 10.00 18.07
CA ASN A 152 3.66 8.65 17.70
C ASN A 152 2.50 7.66 17.49
N GLU A 153 1.35 8.14 16.99
CA GLU A 153 0.27 7.28 16.50
C GLU A 153 0.83 6.25 15.50
N MET A 154 0.63 4.97 15.79
CA MET A 154 1.25 3.87 15.05
C MET A 154 0.19 2.94 14.44
N TYR A 155 0.34 2.66 13.16
CA TYR A 155 -0.47 1.69 12.42
C TYR A 155 0.35 0.44 12.14
N HIS A 156 -0.16 -0.71 12.56
CA HIS A 156 0.40 -2.02 12.28
C HIS A 156 -0.25 -2.57 11.01
N CYS A 157 0.50 -2.60 9.93
CA CYS A 157 0.03 -2.99 8.60
C CYS A 157 0.48 -4.43 8.29
N TYR A 158 -0.49 -5.32 8.14
CA TYR A 158 -0.27 -6.72 7.79
C TYR A 158 -0.72 -6.98 6.36
N SER A 159 0.18 -7.49 5.53
CA SER A 159 -0.13 -7.87 4.15
C SER A 159 -0.92 -9.17 4.11
N SER A 160 -1.76 -9.31 3.09
CA SER A 160 -2.36 -10.59 2.72
C SER A 160 -1.32 -11.53 2.10
N ASP A 161 -1.70 -12.80 1.94
CA ASP A 161 -0.97 -13.74 1.11
C ASP A 161 -1.23 -13.47 -0.38
N ALA A 162 -0.43 -14.09 -1.24
CA ALA A 162 -0.61 -14.06 -2.68
C ALA A 162 -0.43 -15.45 -3.29
N SER A 163 -1.33 -15.88 -4.15
CA SER A 163 -1.21 -17.08 -4.97
C SER A 163 -0.81 -16.72 -6.40
N ILE A 164 0.20 -17.38 -6.93
CA ILE A 164 0.67 -17.23 -8.31
C ILE A 164 0.25 -18.47 -9.09
N SER A 165 -0.59 -18.26 -10.10
CA SER A 165 -1.14 -19.31 -10.95
C SER A 165 -0.96 -18.99 -12.44
N GLY A 166 -1.46 -19.85 -13.34
CA GLY A 166 -1.46 -19.59 -14.79
C GLY A 166 -0.23 -20.09 -15.56
N TRP A 167 0.65 -20.87 -14.90
CA TRP A 167 1.88 -21.43 -15.48
C TRP A 167 1.63 -22.21 -16.77
N MET A 168 0.61 -23.08 -16.81
CA MET A 168 0.26 -23.89 -18.00
C MET A 168 -0.22 -23.05 -19.18
N ARG A 169 -0.81 -21.88 -18.93
CA ARG A 169 -1.33 -20.98 -19.96
C ARG A 169 -0.27 -19.95 -20.41
N GLY A 170 0.95 -20.03 -19.87
CA GLY A 170 2.05 -19.10 -20.17
C GLY A 170 1.83 -17.67 -19.68
N LYS A 171 0.76 -17.41 -18.92
CA LYS A 171 0.42 -16.09 -18.39
C LYS A 171 0.21 -16.18 -16.89
N LEU A 172 1.25 -15.80 -16.14
CA LEU A 172 1.17 -15.79 -14.69
C LEU A 172 0.17 -14.74 -14.21
N LYS A 173 -0.64 -15.10 -13.20
CA LYS A 173 -1.58 -14.20 -12.52
C LYS A 173 -1.29 -14.24 -11.01
N VAL A 174 -1.31 -13.06 -10.38
CA VAL A 174 -1.32 -12.90 -8.92
C VAL A 174 -2.76 -12.86 -8.44
N LEU A 175 -3.05 -13.58 -7.35
CA LEU A 175 -4.33 -13.60 -6.67
C LEU A 175 -4.06 -13.30 -5.19
N CYS A 176 -4.56 -12.18 -4.68
CA CYS A 176 -4.47 -11.90 -3.24
C CYS A 176 -5.38 -12.87 -2.47
N THR A 177 -4.88 -13.43 -1.36
CA THR A 177 -5.60 -14.41 -0.54
C THR A 177 -5.39 -14.15 0.94
N GLY A 178 -6.32 -14.61 1.78
CA GLY A 178 -6.25 -14.36 3.22
C GLY A 178 -6.52 -12.89 3.58
N PRO A 179 -6.39 -12.52 4.86
CA PRO A 179 -6.75 -11.18 5.36
C PRO A 179 -5.60 -10.17 5.26
N LEU A 180 -5.90 -8.95 4.79
CA LEU A 180 -5.10 -7.74 4.99
C LEU A 180 -5.65 -6.99 6.21
N ARG A 181 -4.76 -6.47 7.06
CA ARG A 181 -5.17 -5.74 8.27
C ARG A 181 -4.36 -4.48 8.49
N ILE A 182 -5.01 -3.45 9.01
CA ILE A 182 -4.35 -2.23 9.51
C ILE A 182 -4.95 -1.93 10.87
N ILE A 183 -4.12 -1.87 11.90
CA ILE A 183 -4.57 -1.79 13.29
C ILE A 183 -3.85 -0.63 13.97
N CYS A 184 -4.60 0.25 14.64
CA CYS A 184 -4.04 1.34 15.43
C CYS A 184 -4.55 1.28 16.87
N PRO A 185 -3.73 0.83 17.84
CA PRO A 185 -4.13 0.76 19.24
C PRO A 185 -4.48 2.11 19.87
N ALA A 186 -3.73 3.16 19.51
CA ALA A 186 -3.92 4.50 20.08
C ALA A 186 -5.28 5.11 19.73
N THR A 187 -5.74 4.90 18.48
CA THR A 187 -7.05 5.40 18.02
C THR A 187 -8.18 4.39 18.22
N LYS A 188 -7.85 3.15 18.63
CA LYS A 188 -8.80 2.04 18.78
C LYS A 188 -9.53 1.70 17.48
N LEU A 189 -8.89 1.95 16.34
CA LEU A 189 -9.45 1.70 15.02
C LEU A 189 -8.70 0.59 14.31
N ALA A 190 -9.44 -0.19 13.52
CA ALA A 190 -8.87 -1.20 12.66
C ALA A 190 -9.61 -1.32 11.32
N VAL A 191 -8.90 -1.85 10.34
CA VAL A 191 -9.43 -2.31 9.06
C VAL A 191 -9.07 -3.77 8.87
N ILE A 192 -10.03 -4.55 8.38
CA ILE A 192 -9.79 -5.88 7.81
C ILE A 192 -10.34 -5.91 6.38
N ILE A 193 -9.57 -6.47 5.46
CA ILE A 193 -9.99 -6.78 4.09
C ILE A 193 -9.69 -8.25 3.82
N ASP A 194 -10.73 -9.03 3.51
CA ASP A 194 -10.62 -10.38 3.00
C ASP A 194 -10.73 -10.36 1.47
N PHE A 195 -9.93 -11.22 0.83
CA PHE A 195 -9.93 -11.42 -0.60
C PHE A 195 -10.64 -12.73 -0.94
N SER A 196 -11.48 -12.70 -1.98
CA SER A 196 -12.23 -13.86 -2.44
C SER A 196 -12.33 -13.87 -3.95
N GLU A 197 -12.39 -15.05 -4.54
CA GLU A 197 -12.77 -15.22 -5.94
C GLU A 197 -14.29 -15.39 -6.00
N LYS A 198 -14.99 -14.45 -6.67
CA LYS A 198 -16.41 -14.60 -6.96
C LYS A 198 -16.63 -14.66 -8.46
N THR A 199 -17.42 -15.63 -8.89
CA THR A 199 -17.91 -15.71 -10.26
C THR A 199 -19.11 -14.77 -10.41
N TRP A 200 -18.97 -13.72 -11.21
CA TRP A 200 -20.05 -12.81 -11.55
C TRP A 200 -20.27 -12.83 -13.06
N TYR A 201 -21.46 -13.25 -13.52
CA TYR A 201 -21.78 -13.43 -14.95
C TYR A 201 -20.71 -14.21 -15.75
N GLY A 202 -20.18 -15.29 -15.18
CA GLY A 202 -19.17 -16.13 -15.85
C GLY A 202 -17.75 -15.56 -15.86
N GLN A 203 -17.50 -14.38 -15.29
CA GLN A 203 -16.15 -13.84 -15.07
C GLN A 203 -15.76 -14.01 -13.60
N ILE A 204 -14.62 -14.66 -13.34
CA ILE A 204 -14.00 -14.67 -12.02
C ILE A 204 -13.40 -13.28 -11.79
N LYS A 205 -13.95 -12.56 -10.82
CA LYS A 205 -13.39 -11.29 -10.36
C LYS A 205 -12.84 -11.49 -8.96
N ASP A 206 -11.65 -10.95 -8.73
CA ASP A 206 -11.04 -10.94 -7.42
C ASP A 206 -11.74 -9.84 -6.62
N VAL A 207 -12.63 -10.24 -5.72
CA VAL A 207 -13.48 -9.36 -4.94
C VAL A 207 -12.90 -9.20 -3.55
N ILE A 208 -12.82 -7.95 -3.10
CA ILE A 208 -12.52 -7.61 -1.71
C ILE A 208 -13.80 -7.39 -0.92
N SER A 209 -13.78 -7.80 0.34
CA SER A 209 -14.80 -7.52 1.34
C SER A 209 -14.09 -7.09 2.61
N GLY A 210 -14.46 -5.96 3.18
CA GLY A 210 -13.79 -5.45 4.37
C GLY A 210 -14.68 -4.58 5.23
N ALA A 211 -14.12 -4.14 6.35
CA ALA A 211 -14.76 -3.17 7.23
C ALA A 211 -13.73 -2.33 7.97
N VAL A 212 -14.11 -1.09 8.23
CA VAL A 212 -13.47 -0.18 9.19
C VAL A 212 -14.30 -0.22 10.46
N PHE A 213 -13.67 -0.37 11.62
CA PHE A 213 -14.38 -0.53 12.89
C PHE A 213 -13.57 -0.08 14.10
N HIS A 214 -14.27 0.18 15.19
CA HIS A 214 -13.67 0.36 16.51
C HIS A 214 -13.43 -0.98 17.18
N TYR A 215 -12.34 -1.09 17.94
CA TYR A 215 -12.05 -2.27 18.75
C TYR A 215 -11.45 -1.86 20.10
N ASP A 216 -11.43 -2.79 21.04
CA ASP A 216 -10.73 -2.63 22.32
C ASP A 216 -9.41 -3.42 22.32
N PRO A 217 -8.24 -2.76 22.31
CA PRO A 217 -6.94 -3.43 22.25
C PRO A 217 -6.59 -4.27 23.49
N GLU A 218 -7.27 -4.07 24.62
CA GLU A 218 -6.99 -4.83 25.85
C GLU A 218 -7.60 -6.24 25.82
N ILE A 219 -8.65 -6.44 25.02
CA ILE A 219 -9.44 -7.69 25.01
C ILE A 219 -9.59 -8.33 23.63
N HIS A 220 -9.34 -7.60 22.55
CA HIS A 220 -9.52 -8.11 21.19
C HIS A 220 -8.17 -8.34 20.49
N ASP A 221 -7.95 -9.57 20.04
CA ASP A 221 -6.86 -9.90 19.13
C ASP A 221 -7.29 -9.78 17.66
N VAL A 222 -7.31 -8.55 17.15
CA VAL A 222 -7.71 -8.24 15.76
C VAL A 222 -6.79 -8.92 14.73
N GLN A 223 -5.53 -9.25 15.08
CA GLN A 223 -4.63 -9.94 14.15
C GLN A 223 -5.10 -11.36 13.83
N SER A 224 -5.87 -12.00 14.73
CA SER A 224 -6.49 -13.30 14.50
C SER A 224 -7.78 -13.26 13.66
N TRP A 225 -8.37 -12.07 13.47
CA TRP A 225 -9.70 -11.94 12.88
C TRP A 225 -9.69 -11.93 11.35
N THR A 226 -10.74 -12.45 10.74
CA THR A 226 -11.07 -12.30 9.32
C THR A 226 -12.43 -11.59 9.25
N MET A 227 -12.89 -11.16 8.07
CA MET A 227 -14.24 -10.60 7.96
C MET A 227 -15.34 -11.56 8.42
N LYS A 228 -15.08 -12.87 8.39
CA LYS A 228 -16.02 -13.88 8.89
C LYS A 228 -16.03 -14.02 10.41
N THR A 229 -14.98 -13.57 11.10
CA THR A 229 -14.79 -13.76 12.54
C THR A 229 -14.78 -12.45 13.34
N VAL A 230 -14.97 -11.30 12.69
CA VAL A 230 -15.28 -10.04 13.40
C VAL A 230 -16.56 -10.27 14.23
N PRO A 231 -16.51 -10.08 15.56
CA PRO A 231 -17.68 -10.27 16.41
C PRO A 231 -18.84 -9.35 16.01
N SER A 232 -20.07 -9.84 16.09
CA SER A 232 -21.27 -9.06 15.76
C SER A 232 -21.51 -7.86 16.68
N SER A 233 -20.89 -7.85 17.86
CA SER A 233 -20.90 -6.72 18.80
C SER A 233 -20.01 -5.55 18.37
N ILE A 234 -19.12 -5.75 17.41
CA ILE A 234 -18.22 -4.70 16.93
C ILE A 234 -18.97 -3.64 16.13
N SER A 235 -18.76 -2.38 16.51
CA SER A 235 -19.34 -1.23 15.81
C SER A 235 -18.58 -0.97 14.51
N ILE A 236 -19.27 -1.24 13.39
CA ILE A 236 -18.76 -0.99 12.03
C ILE A 236 -18.95 0.49 11.68
N ILE A 237 -17.86 1.14 11.28
CA ILE A 237 -17.83 2.54 10.81
C ILE A 237 -18.14 2.60 9.31
N ALA A 238 -17.55 1.69 8.52
CA ALA A 238 -17.78 1.61 7.09
C ALA A 238 -17.52 0.18 6.59
N LYS A 239 -18.26 -0.24 5.56
CA LYS A 239 -17.98 -1.47 4.81
C LYS A 239 -17.10 -1.13 3.61
N ILE A 240 -16.20 -2.06 3.26
CA ILE A 240 -15.31 -1.96 2.10
C ILE A 240 -15.72 -3.04 1.10
N SER A 241 -15.85 -2.66 -0.17
CA SER A 241 -16.14 -3.59 -1.27
C SER A 241 -15.39 -3.20 -2.53
N GLY A 242 -15.35 -4.10 -3.52
CA GLY A 242 -14.78 -3.80 -4.84
C GLY A 242 -13.79 -4.86 -5.30
N GLN A 243 -12.75 -4.42 -5.98
CA GLN A 243 -11.69 -5.27 -6.54
C GLN A 243 -10.32 -4.76 -6.15
N TRP A 244 -9.40 -5.66 -5.76
CA TRP A 244 -8.05 -5.26 -5.34
C TRP A 244 -7.21 -4.68 -6.49
N ASP A 245 -7.46 -5.14 -7.72
CA ASP A 245 -6.80 -4.69 -8.94
C ASP A 245 -7.61 -3.63 -9.70
N GLY A 246 -8.68 -3.10 -9.10
CA GLY A 246 -9.60 -2.17 -9.74
C GLY A 246 -10.14 -1.10 -8.78
N LYS A 247 -11.47 -0.96 -8.74
CA LYS A 247 -12.13 0.05 -7.90
C LYS A 247 -12.48 -0.52 -6.53
N VAL A 248 -12.17 0.26 -5.49
CA VAL A 248 -12.52 0.02 -4.09
C VAL A 248 -13.52 1.08 -3.65
N PHE A 249 -14.52 0.66 -2.88
CA PHE A 249 -15.61 1.51 -2.41
C PHE A 249 -15.79 1.40 -0.90
N LEU A 250 -16.22 2.51 -0.30
CA LEU A 250 -16.65 2.59 1.10
C LEU A 250 -18.16 2.79 1.16
N GLU A 251 -18.84 2.11 2.08
CA GLU A 251 -20.25 2.31 2.37
C GLU A 251 -20.43 2.58 3.86
N TYR A 252 -20.88 3.80 4.19
CA TYR A 252 -21.13 4.20 5.57
C TYR A 252 -22.56 3.82 5.99
N PRO A 253 -22.79 3.50 7.28
CA PRO A 253 -24.13 3.36 7.81
C PRO A 253 -24.99 4.58 7.45
N ASN A 254 -26.23 4.33 7.01
CA ASN A 254 -27.19 5.36 6.62
C ASN A 254 -26.79 6.24 5.42
N SER A 255 -25.74 5.87 4.67
CA SER A 255 -25.43 6.52 3.38
C SER A 255 -26.38 6.06 2.27
N SER A 256 -26.50 6.86 1.21
CA SER A 256 -27.32 6.53 0.03
C SER A 256 -26.72 5.42 -0.86
N GLY A 257 -25.55 4.89 -0.50
CA GLY A 257 -24.86 3.85 -1.23
C GLY A 257 -23.33 3.99 -1.16
N PRO A 258 -22.60 3.07 -1.81
CA PRO A 258 -21.13 3.06 -1.80
C PRO A 258 -20.53 4.27 -2.53
N VAL A 259 -19.50 4.86 -1.94
CA VAL A 259 -18.68 5.92 -2.52
C VAL A 259 -17.34 5.36 -3.00
N LEU A 260 -16.83 5.88 -4.12
CA LEU A 260 -15.51 5.48 -4.63
C LEU A 260 -14.43 5.91 -3.64
N PHE A 261 -13.61 4.96 -3.22
CA PHE A 261 -12.49 5.18 -2.29
C PHE A 261 -11.14 5.15 -3.00
N PHE A 262 -10.92 4.19 -3.90
CA PHE A 262 -9.67 4.11 -4.65
C PHE A 262 -9.89 3.46 -6.02
N ASP A 263 -9.19 3.97 -7.04
CA ASP A 263 -9.17 3.38 -8.37
C ASP A 263 -7.73 3.00 -8.75
N MET A 264 -7.45 1.69 -8.68
CA MET A 264 -6.14 1.13 -9.00
C MET A 264 -5.71 1.44 -10.44
N TYR A 265 -6.63 1.48 -11.40
CA TYR A 265 -6.30 1.73 -12.80
C TYR A 265 -5.79 3.15 -13.00
N HIS A 266 -6.44 4.13 -12.37
CA HIS A 266 -6.11 5.56 -12.52
C HIS A 266 -5.00 6.05 -11.59
N SER A 267 -4.60 5.27 -10.57
CA SER A 267 -3.48 5.61 -9.70
C SER A 267 -2.18 5.88 -10.49
N LYS A 268 -1.36 6.84 -10.06
CA LYS A 268 -0.05 7.11 -10.68
C LYS A 268 1.07 6.73 -9.72
N THR A 269 2.10 6.06 -10.23
CA THR A 269 3.29 5.75 -9.44
C THR A 269 4.33 6.83 -9.65
N SER A 270 4.76 7.47 -8.56
CA SER A 270 5.85 8.44 -8.61
C SER A 270 7.18 7.75 -8.93
N PRO A 271 7.98 8.31 -9.85
CA PRO A 271 9.29 7.75 -10.18
C PRO A 271 10.23 7.88 -8.98
N LYS A 272 10.96 6.82 -8.69
CA LYS A 272 12.02 6.83 -7.68
C LYS A 272 13.27 7.49 -8.24
N ILE A 273 13.90 8.33 -7.43
CA ILE A 273 15.20 8.93 -7.66
C ILE A 273 16.24 8.07 -6.94
N VAL A 274 17.25 7.64 -7.68
CA VAL A 274 18.34 6.79 -7.17
C VAL A 274 19.65 7.46 -7.55
N LYS A 275 20.67 7.36 -6.69
CA LYS A 275 22.00 7.90 -6.96
C LYS A 275 22.56 7.37 -8.31
N PRO A 276 23.30 8.18 -9.07
CA PRO A 276 24.06 7.71 -10.23
C PRO A 276 24.99 6.54 -9.85
N LEU A 277 25.25 5.61 -10.78
CA LEU A 277 26.04 4.39 -10.50
C LEU A 277 27.46 4.71 -10.00
N GLN A 278 28.06 5.81 -10.42
CA GLN A 278 29.39 6.22 -9.96
C GLN A 278 29.41 6.70 -8.50
N ASP A 279 28.26 7.10 -7.95
CA ASP A 279 28.10 7.60 -6.56
C ASP A 279 27.54 6.52 -5.63
N GLN A 280 27.40 5.29 -6.14
CA GLN A 280 26.92 4.15 -5.38
C GLN A 280 28.09 3.34 -4.82
N SER A 281 27.95 2.87 -3.59
CA SER A 281 28.92 1.95 -2.97
C SER A 281 28.87 0.57 -3.61
N GLU A 282 29.90 -0.25 -3.41
CA GLU A 282 29.95 -1.63 -3.92
C GLU A 282 28.82 -2.53 -3.38
N PHE A 283 28.24 -2.18 -2.24
CA PHE A 283 27.13 -2.92 -1.62
C PHE A 283 25.74 -2.49 -2.11
N GLU A 284 25.64 -1.46 -2.96
CA GLU A 284 24.33 -1.03 -3.47
C GLU A 284 23.82 -1.94 -4.59
N SER A 285 22.53 -2.33 -4.54
CA SER A 285 21.95 -3.37 -5.41
C SER A 285 22.21 -3.15 -6.91
N ARG A 286 22.23 -1.90 -7.40
CA ARG A 286 22.48 -1.65 -8.83
C ARG A 286 23.96 -1.79 -9.21
N ARG A 287 24.88 -1.65 -8.26
CA ARG A 287 26.30 -1.96 -8.45
C ARG A 287 26.53 -3.47 -8.48
N ILE A 288 25.89 -4.20 -7.56
CA ILE A 288 25.99 -5.65 -7.47
C ILE A 288 25.38 -6.33 -8.71
N TRP A 289 24.16 -5.95 -9.07
CA TRP A 289 23.37 -6.66 -10.09
C TRP A 289 23.35 -5.99 -11.46
N GLY A 290 24.01 -4.83 -11.62
CA GLY A 290 23.92 -4.01 -12.83
C GLY A 290 24.33 -4.75 -14.11
N ASP A 291 25.49 -5.42 -14.08
CA ASP A 291 26.01 -6.17 -15.23
C ASP A 291 25.14 -7.38 -15.56
N VAL A 292 24.69 -8.12 -14.54
CA VAL A 292 23.76 -9.25 -14.71
C VAL A 292 22.44 -8.78 -15.30
N ALA A 293 21.88 -7.68 -14.78
CA ALA A 293 20.63 -7.11 -15.29
C ALA A 293 20.76 -6.66 -16.75
N LYS A 294 21.90 -6.06 -17.13
CA LYS A 294 22.19 -5.68 -18.51
C LYS A 294 22.21 -6.90 -19.44
N LEU A 295 22.95 -7.95 -19.08
CA LEU A 295 23.01 -9.19 -19.86
C LEU A 295 21.63 -9.84 -20.00
N MET A 296 20.83 -9.86 -18.92
CA MET A 296 19.46 -10.38 -18.97
C MET A 296 18.54 -9.59 -19.91
N ILE A 297 18.68 -8.25 -19.97
CA ILE A 297 17.93 -7.40 -20.90
C ILE A 297 18.33 -7.69 -22.35
N GLU A 298 19.64 -7.88 -22.58
CA GLU A 298 20.21 -8.25 -23.88
C GLU A 298 19.91 -9.72 -24.28
N LYS A 299 19.28 -10.49 -23.37
CA LYS A 299 19.05 -11.93 -23.51
C LYS A 299 20.34 -12.73 -23.71
N ASN A 300 21.45 -12.22 -23.16
CA ASN A 300 22.68 -12.96 -23.06
C ASN A 300 22.69 -13.76 -21.75
N HIS A 301 22.63 -15.08 -21.87
CA HIS A 301 22.51 -16.01 -20.74
C HIS A 301 23.80 -16.80 -20.47
N ASN A 302 24.86 -16.56 -21.25
CA ASN A 302 26.16 -17.22 -21.16
C ASN A 302 27.23 -16.30 -20.58
#